data_AF-A0A9X1NZ03-F1
#
_entry.id   AF-A0A9X1NZ03-F1
#
_cell.length_a   1.000
_cell.length_b   1.000
_cell.length_c   1.000
_cell.angle_alpha   90.00
_cell.angle_beta   90.00
_cell.angle_gamma   90.00
#
_symmetry.space_group_name_H-M   'P 1'
#
loop_
_entity.id
_entity.type
_entity.pdbx_description
1 polymer ?
#
loop_
_entity_poly.entity_id
_entity_poly.type
_entity_poly.pdbx_seq_one_letter_code
_entity_poly.pdbx_strand_id
1 'polypeptide(L)'
;MRSPLAVLLLFVCGLLAARPAEAQYAQGWQASIERWLYGLESRTATAACIDRLKNRAITFIGIAEDEPRIGSGRRRDLNSLIVDAIPGKYTPRLGRAYRQMVEGILPQRAGAVGSAEALQNFFGSDMFLTVEPERRLPEILRLYLGLTILDPETGQICATETGPTLTLDLNRLGTAELADTFSSREFYDVDGALREASLKAIARLQQHQLLKDPTVPLAYRVTADVDAPHCRLADSIDDTFNSAYTELSGDRQRRINETIGATSWPLLRRLPPANTGTADGQPPVEGVFLEIDVAPAPDDRLADGEAGTSNSAVLKLDVAVQHSNGANVGRYGYRVVVPKSEVANCLPERAETAEVAETAGPKADETVPPQPEPVAACSSAFDAARAGGSVGAIRAFVADNVACAEERRLADLLLDQIAASCAAEADSLAPAQATARLDVCLAEFSGSVRHEIGLRAARDRAVLRERSAAAEAERQKREAELRDQLEADYRARLEEIETRLERERREREEAERRVAEARAEAESRAAEAERRAAEARANAASASPGDGRRRCVVADPSPTPLNVRASPGNGGKVIGTLNDGHVVFVLREYPGGRPWAYVADTVGGGRRELGWVYRPYIRC
;
A
#
# COMPACT_ATOMS: atom_id res chain seq x y z
N MET A 1 51.53 12.37 36.77
CA MET A 1 50.57 11.36 37.28
C MET A 1 49.30 12.09 37.71
N ARG A 2 48.30 12.15 36.84
CA ARG A 2 46.96 12.71 37.11
C ARG A 2 45.95 11.65 36.68
N SER A 3 45.13 11.20 37.62
CA SER A 3 44.27 10.01 37.48
C SER A 3 43.17 10.17 36.43
N PRO A 4 42.93 9.16 35.58
CA PRO A 4 41.95 9.20 34.47
C PRO A 4 40.52 8.80 34.88
N LEU A 5 40.17 8.80 36.17
CA LEU A 5 38.92 8.24 36.67
C LEU A 5 37.71 9.20 36.67
N ALA A 6 37.94 10.52 36.62
CA ALA A 6 36.85 11.50 36.65
C ALA A 6 36.21 11.76 35.26
N VAL A 7 36.92 11.45 34.17
CA VAL A 7 36.40 11.64 32.80
C VAL A 7 35.47 10.48 32.40
N LEU A 8 35.60 9.31 33.02
CA LEU A 8 34.77 8.15 32.69
C LEU A 8 33.32 8.30 33.24
N LEU A 9 33.12 9.01 34.35
CA LEU A 9 31.81 9.14 34.98
C LEU A 9 30.91 10.21 34.30
N LEU A 10 31.51 11.20 33.62
CA LEU A 10 30.76 12.13 32.78
C LEU A 10 30.46 11.55 31.38
N PHE A 11 31.21 10.54 30.92
CA PHE A 11 30.89 9.81 29.69
C PHE A 11 29.81 8.74 29.86
N VAL A 12 29.60 8.21 31.08
CA VAL A 12 28.56 7.20 31.34
C VAL A 12 27.19 7.83 31.60
N CYS A 13 27.11 9.04 32.18
CA CYS A 13 25.83 9.74 32.35
C CYS A 13 25.34 10.50 31.09
N GLY A 14 26.20 10.70 30.07
CA GLY A 14 25.83 11.30 28.78
C GLY A 14 25.23 10.32 27.76
N LEU A 15 25.23 9.01 28.05
CA LEU A 15 24.67 7.97 27.18
C LEU A 15 23.22 7.57 27.53
N LEU A 16 22.60 8.28 28.48
CA LEU A 16 21.15 8.30 28.68
C LEU A 16 20.51 9.56 28.05
N ALA A 17 21.15 10.09 27.00
CA ALA A 17 20.43 10.93 26.06
C ALA A 17 19.26 10.11 25.52
N ALA A 18 18.05 10.62 25.73
CA ALA A 18 16.84 10.11 25.10
C ALA A 18 17.17 9.75 23.65
N ARG A 19 16.99 8.48 23.30
CA ARG A 19 17.08 8.05 21.91
C ARG A 19 16.24 9.04 21.09
N PRO A 20 16.75 9.57 19.96
CA PRO A 20 15.92 10.40 19.10
C PRO A 20 14.65 9.62 18.79
N ALA A 21 13.53 10.33 18.71
CA ALA A 21 12.17 9.83 18.58
C ALA A 21 11.89 9.11 17.24
N GLU A 22 12.83 8.32 16.73
CA GLU A 22 12.69 7.47 15.54
C GLU A 22 12.20 6.04 15.88
N ALA A 23 11.95 5.74 17.17
CA ALA A 23 11.47 4.43 17.63
C ALA A 23 10.12 4.49 18.37
N GLN A 24 9.33 5.54 18.15
CA GLN A 24 7.88 5.47 18.36
C GLN A 24 7.30 4.86 17.08
N TYR A 25 7.07 3.55 17.13
CA TYR A 25 6.33 2.78 16.13
C TYR A 25 5.26 3.63 15.45
N ALA A 26 5.31 3.74 14.13
CA ALA A 26 4.27 4.34 13.31
C ALA A 26 2.90 3.75 13.71
N GLN A 27 2.12 4.50 14.48
CA GLN A 27 0.76 4.14 14.89
C GLN A 27 -0.18 4.51 13.75
N GLY A 28 -0.19 3.71 12.69
CA GLY A 28 -1.03 3.99 11.53
C GLY A 28 -1.23 2.80 10.61
N TRP A 29 -1.96 3.02 9.52
CA TRP A 29 -2.31 2.01 8.53
C TRP A 29 -1.10 1.36 7.83
N GLN A 30 0.03 2.07 7.68
CA GLN A 30 1.27 1.50 7.14
C GLN A 30 1.75 0.32 7.99
N ALA A 31 1.76 0.46 9.31
CA ALA A 31 2.13 -0.62 10.23
C ALA A 31 1.16 -1.80 10.16
N SER A 32 -0.10 -1.58 9.76
CA SER A 32 -1.06 -2.66 9.52
C SER A 32 -0.72 -3.46 8.26
N ILE A 33 -0.36 -2.80 7.16
CA ILE A 33 0.12 -3.45 5.94
C ILE A 33 1.42 -4.21 6.22
N GLU A 34 2.40 -3.55 6.85
CA GLU A 34 3.68 -4.16 7.16
C GLU A 34 3.50 -5.42 8.01
N ARG A 35 2.70 -5.33 9.09
CA ARG A 35 2.46 -6.46 9.98
C ARG A 35 1.76 -7.63 9.28
N TRP A 36 0.81 -7.32 8.40
CA TRP A 36 0.16 -8.35 7.59
C TRP A 36 1.16 -9.05 6.66
N LEU A 37 1.96 -8.28 5.92
CA LEU A 37 2.95 -8.82 4.99
C LEU A 37 4.06 -9.61 5.73
N TYR A 38 4.55 -9.13 6.87
CA TYR A 38 5.48 -9.90 7.72
C TYR A 38 4.87 -11.22 8.21
N GLY A 39 3.55 -11.26 8.41
CA GLY A 39 2.82 -12.43 8.89
C GLY A 39 2.63 -13.54 7.87
N LEU A 40 2.88 -13.30 6.57
CA LEU A 40 2.64 -14.28 5.50
C LEU A 40 3.45 -15.58 5.68
N GLU A 41 4.70 -15.47 6.12
CA GLU A 41 5.59 -16.62 6.36
C GLU A 41 5.16 -17.49 7.55
N SER A 42 4.28 -16.97 8.41
CA SER A 42 3.74 -17.71 9.57
C SER A 42 2.45 -18.50 9.27
N ARG A 43 1.86 -18.32 8.07
CA ARG A 43 0.61 -18.96 7.66
C ARG A 43 0.92 -20.22 6.86
N THR A 44 0.45 -21.38 7.30
CA THR A 44 0.91 -22.69 6.80
C THR A 44 0.65 -22.91 5.30
N ALA A 45 -0.50 -22.46 4.77
CA ALA A 45 -0.83 -22.58 3.34
C ALA A 45 0.03 -21.62 2.48
N THR A 46 0.22 -20.39 2.95
CA THR A 46 0.97 -19.33 2.26
C THR A 46 2.48 -19.57 2.32
N ALA A 47 2.99 -20.09 3.45
CA ALA A 47 4.41 -20.37 3.66
C ALA A 47 4.93 -21.42 2.68
N ALA A 48 4.17 -22.50 2.46
CA ALA A 48 4.50 -23.53 1.49
C ALA A 48 4.62 -22.98 0.05
N CYS A 49 3.84 -21.94 -0.25
CA CYS A 49 3.88 -21.23 -1.52
C CYS A 49 5.11 -20.31 -1.60
N ILE A 50 5.33 -19.50 -0.55
CA ILE A 50 6.44 -18.52 -0.45
C ILE A 50 7.81 -19.21 -0.53
N ASP A 51 7.93 -20.41 0.01
CA ASP A 51 9.19 -21.18 -0.02
C ASP A 51 9.59 -21.63 -1.42
N ARG A 52 8.64 -21.75 -2.35
CA ARG A 52 8.90 -22.13 -3.75
C ARG A 52 9.24 -20.94 -4.64
N LEU A 53 8.98 -19.71 -4.18
CA LEU A 53 9.14 -18.51 -4.99
C LEU A 53 10.60 -18.25 -5.35
N LYS A 54 10.86 -18.00 -6.64
CA LYS A 54 12.19 -17.59 -7.12
C LYS A 54 12.42 -16.11 -6.89
N ASN A 55 11.35 -15.30 -6.97
CA ASN A 55 11.37 -13.88 -6.68
C ASN A 55 10.30 -13.53 -5.63
N ARG A 56 10.73 -13.16 -4.42
CA ARG A 56 9.85 -12.74 -3.32
C ARG A 56 9.46 -11.25 -3.40
N ALA A 57 9.78 -10.56 -4.49
CA ALA A 57 9.37 -9.18 -4.67
C ALA A 57 7.85 -9.10 -4.86
N ILE A 58 7.20 -8.18 -4.12
CA ILE A 58 5.80 -7.83 -4.33
C ILE A 58 5.73 -6.75 -5.41
N THR A 59 4.99 -7.05 -6.47
CA THR A 59 4.59 -6.05 -7.46
C THR A 59 3.24 -5.47 -7.06
N PHE A 60 3.20 -4.17 -6.79
CA PHE A 60 1.94 -3.45 -6.60
C PHE A 60 1.37 -3.03 -7.96
N ILE A 61 0.14 -3.45 -8.25
CA ILE A 61 -0.52 -3.20 -9.55
C ILE A 61 -1.04 -1.76 -9.67
N GLY A 62 -1.03 -0.98 -8.58
CA GLY A 62 -1.53 0.38 -8.57
C GLY A 62 -3.06 0.42 -8.53
N ILE A 63 -3.62 1.49 -7.98
CA ILE A 63 -5.03 1.82 -8.17
C ILE A 63 -5.20 2.37 -9.59
N ALA A 64 -6.16 1.84 -10.33
CA ALA A 64 -6.33 2.09 -11.76
C ALA A 64 -6.60 3.57 -12.10
N GLU A 65 -6.11 4.02 -13.26
CA GLU A 65 -6.20 5.43 -13.68
C GLU A 65 -7.62 5.88 -14.03
N ASP A 66 -8.48 4.95 -14.37
CA ASP A 66 -9.88 5.15 -14.70
C ASP A 66 -10.79 5.11 -13.47
N GLU A 67 -10.26 4.81 -12.26
CA GLU A 67 -11.06 4.74 -11.04
C GLU A 67 -11.78 6.08 -10.77
N PRO A 68 -13.10 6.17 -11.04
CA PRO A 68 -13.82 7.45 -11.03
C PRO A 68 -13.99 8.00 -9.61
N ARG A 69 -13.74 7.17 -8.59
CA ARG A 69 -13.90 7.53 -7.18
C ARG A 69 -12.76 8.39 -6.64
N ILE A 70 -11.59 8.41 -7.31
CA ILE A 70 -10.37 9.05 -6.82
C ILE A 70 -9.78 9.96 -7.90
N GLY A 71 -9.56 11.23 -7.58
CA GLY A 71 -8.87 12.17 -8.48
C GLY A 71 -7.40 11.80 -8.71
N SER A 72 -6.85 12.11 -9.88
CA SER A 72 -5.50 11.72 -10.32
C SER A 72 -4.38 12.10 -9.34
N GLY A 73 -4.44 13.30 -8.74
CA GLY A 73 -3.48 13.73 -7.72
C GLY A 73 -3.52 12.85 -6.46
N ARG A 74 -4.71 12.68 -5.88
CA ARG A 74 -4.92 11.84 -4.68
C ARG A 74 -4.57 10.38 -4.93
N ARG A 75 -4.80 9.89 -6.15
CA ARG A 75 -4.42 8.52 -6.56
C ARG A 75 -2.91 8.33 -6.59
N ARG A 76 -2.16 9.30 -7.11
CA ARG A 76 -0.69 9.28 -7.11
C ARG A 76 -0.16 9.20 -5.68
N ASP A 77 -0.67 10.06 -4.80
CA ASP A 77 -0.25 10.09 -3.39
C ASP A 77 -0.55 8.77 -2.70
N LEU A 78 -1.75 8.23 -2.92
CA LEU A 78 -2.18 6.97 -2.34
C LEU A 78 -1.34 5.77 -2.85
N ASN A 79 -1.07 5.71 -4.15
CA ASN A 79 -0.21 4.67 -4.73
C ASN A 79 1.21 4.76 -4.15
N SER A 80 1.78 5.96 -4.01
CA SER A 80 3.09 6.16 -3.37
C SER A 80 3.10 5.63 -1.94
N LEU A 81 2.10 6.01 -1.16
CA LEU A 81 2.02 5.62 0.24
C LEU A 81 1.88 4.10 0.43
N ILE A 82 1.14 3.42 -0.46
CA ILE A 82 0.99 1.95 -0.43
C ILE A 82 2.32 1.28 -0.75
N VAL A 83 3.05 1.78 -1.75
CA VAL A 83 4.40 1.28 -2.10
C VAL A 83 5.35 1.47 -0.92
N ASP A 84 5.31 2.61 -0.25
CA ASP A 84 6.15 2.89 0.93
C ASP A 84 5.83 1.98 2.12
N ALA A 85 4.60 1.45 2.21
CA ALA A 85 4.19 0.51 3.25
C ALA A 85 4.63 -0.94 2.98
N ILE A 86 5.17 -1.25 1.79
CA ILE A 86 5.66 -2.59 1.48
C ILE A 86 7.02 -2.78 2.18
N PRO A 87 7.17 -3.79 3.07
CA PRO A 87 8.42 -4.01 3.77
C PRO A 87 9.60 -4.18 2.82
N GLY A 88 10.74 -3.61 3.19
CA GLY A 88 11.97 -3.66 2.38
C GLY A 88 12.35 -5.08 1.91
N LYS A 89 12.06 -6.12 2.72
CA LYS A 89 12.33 -7.52 2.38
C LYS A 89 11.54 -8.03 1.15
N TYR A 90 10.42 -7.40 0.82
CA TYR A 90 9.58 -7.71 -0.33
C TYR A 90 9.71 -6.66 -1.45
N THR A 91 10.57 -5.65 -1.28
CA THR A 91 10.87 -4.70 -2.36
C THR A 91 12.06 -5.19 -3.19
N PRO A 92 11.99 -5.14 -4.53
CA PRO A 92 13.13 -5.51 -5.36
C PRO A 92 14.30 -4.55 -5.14
N ARG A 93 15.56 -5.01 -5.25
CA ARG A 93 16.76 -4.13 -5.22
C ARG A 93 16.73 -3.05 -6.32
N LEU A 94 15.96 -3.27 -7.38
CA LEU A 94 15.65 -2.33 -8.46
C LEU A 94 14.59 -1.27 -8.08
N GLY A 95 13.99 -1.33 -6.90
CA GLY A 95 12.89 -0.46 -6.46
C GLY A 95 13.24 1.04 -6.38
N ARG A 96 14.53 1.43 -6.39
CA ARG A 96 14.91 2.85 -6.58
C ARG A 96 14.83 3.30 -8.05
N ALA A 97 15.11 2.41 -9.00
CA ALA A 97 15.03 2.69 -10.43
C ALA A 97 13.57 2.59 -10.92
N TYR A 98 12.78 1.67 -10.37
CA TYR A 98 11.34 1.58 -10.64
C TYR A 98 10.58 2.83 -10.15
N ARG A 99 11.05 3.46 -9.07
CA ARG A 99 10.53 4.75 -8.56
C ARG A 99 10.60 5.89 -9.58
N GLN A 100 11.58 5.84 -10.50
CA GLN A 100 11.72 6.82 -11.59
C GLN A 100 10.94 6.42 -12.86
N MET A 101 10.55 5.16 -12.99
CA MET A 101 9.85 4.62 -14.16
C MET A 101 8.33 4.73 -14.04
N VAL A 102 7.80 4.63 -12.81
CA VAL A 102 6.37 4.80 -12.49
C VAL A 102 5.87 6.24 -12.70
N GLU A 103 6.77 7.22 -12.81
CA GLU A 103 6.41 8.58 -13.28
C GLU A 103 6.16 8.65 -14.80
N GLY A 104 6.41 7.58 -15.55
CA GLY A 104 6.36 7.60 -17.02
C GLY A 104 5.42 6.60 -17.69
N ILE A 105 5.17 5.40 -17.15
CA ILE A 105 4.43 4.34 -17.87
C ILE A 105 3.73 3.38 -16.91
N LEU A 106 2.39 3.36 -16.90
CA LEU A 106 1.60 2.16 -16.60
C LEU A 106 0.46 2.08 -17.63
N PRO A 107 0.38 1.04 -18.48
CA PRO A 107 -0.77 0.84 -19.36
C PRO A 107 -1.94 0.22 -18.59
N GLN A 108 -3.12 0.69 -18.95
CA GLN A 108 -4.43 0.20 -18.55
C GLN A 108 -4.70 -1.20 -19.12
N ARG A 109 -4.92 -2.19 -18.24
CA ARG A 109 -5.83 -3.35 -18.38
C ARG A 109 -5.40 -4.45 -17.40
N ALA A 110 -5.88 -4.33 -16.18
CA ALA A 110 -6.10 -5.49 -15.31
C ALA A 110 -7.48 -5.36 -14.65
N GLY A 111 -8.46 -4.91 -15.43
CA GLY A 111 -9.86 -5.16 -15.15
C GLY A 111 -10.24 -6.47 -15.80
N ALA A 112 -10.75 -7.41 -14.99
CA ALA A 112 -11.31 -8.71 -15.37
C ALA A 112 -10.31 -9.78 -15.86
N VAL A 113 -10.12 -10.80 -15.00
CA VAL A 113 -9.94 -12.22 -15.32
C VAL A 113 -9.25 -12.52 -16.67
N GLY A 114 -7.91 -12.65 -16.66
CA GLY A 114 -7.15 -12.99 -17.86
C GLY A 114 -5.71 -13.40 -17.59
N SER A 115 -5.53 -14.64 -17.11
CA SER A 115 -4.28 -15.38 -16.86
C SER A 115 -3.25 -14.75 -15.91
N ALA A 116 -3.14 -15.33 -14.71
CA ALA A 116 -2.02 -15.17 -13.79
C ALA A 116 -0.64 -15.25 -14.51
N GLU A 117 -0.55 -16.10 -15.53
CA GLU A 117 0.62 -16.28 -16.39
C GLU A 117 1.04 -15.00 -17.17
N ALA A 118 0.08 -14.16 -17.58
CA ALA A 118 0.38 -12.88 -18.25
C ALA A 118 0.97 -11.84 -17.29
N LEU A 119 0.52 -11.82 -16.03
CA LEU A 119 1.07 -10.95 -14.98
C LEU A 119 2.50 -11.35 -14.62
N GLN A 120 2.77 -12.66 -14.52
CA GLN A 120 4.10 -13.19 -14.22
C GLN A 120 5.12 -12.89 -15.33
N ASN A 121 4.73 -13.10 -16.59
CA ASN A 121 5.59 -12.84 -17.75
C ASN A 121 5.89 -11.34 -17.94
N PHE A 122 4.98 -10.46 -17.54
CA PHE A 122 5.13 -9.01 -17.71
C PHE A 122 5.96 -8.35 -16.59
N PHE A 123 5.75 -8.74 -15.33
CA PHE A 123 6.39 -8.09 -14.18
C PHE A 123 7.57 -8.87 -13.58
N GLY A 124 7.79 -10.13 -13.98
CA GLY A 124 8.88 -10.97 -13.49
C GLY A 124 8.84 -11.20 -11.96
N SER A 125 7.66 -11.06 -11.36
CA SER A 125 7.42 -11.21 -9.92
C SER A 125 6.37 -12.29 -9.70
N ASP A 126 6.54 -13.05 -8.62
CA ASP A 126 5.65 -14.16 -8.27
C ASP A 126 4.54 -13.73 -7.28
N MET A 127 4.58 -12.48 -6.80
CA MET A 127 3.65 -11.92 -5.82
C MET A 127 3.07 -10.59 -6.31
N PHE A 128 1.74 -10.47 -6.26
CA PHE A 128 1.01 -9.30 -6.74
C PHE A 128 0.10 -8.74 -5.66
N LEU A 129 0.31 -7.47 -5.31
CA LEU A 129 -0.57 -6.73 -4.41
C LEU A 129 -1.58 -5.93 -5.25
N THR A 130 -2.85 -6.22 -5.04
CA THR A 130 -3.99 -5.48 -5.60
C THR A 130 -4.64 -4.64 -4.50
N VAL A 131 -5.14 -3.47 -4.88
CA VAL A 131 -5.89 -2.59 -3.99
C VAL A 131 -7.17 -2.17 -4.69
N GLU A 132 -8.30 -2.53 -4.11
CA GLU A 132 -9.62 -2.18 -4.61
C GLU A 132 -10.21 -1.06 -3.75
N PRO A 133 -10.45 0.13 -4.31
CA PRO A 133 -11.03 1.23 -3.58
C PRO A 133 -12.57 1.23 -3.66
N GLU A 134 -13.22 1.40 -2.51
CA GLU A 134 -14.65 1.63 -2.36
C GLU A 134 -14.89 3.00 -1.73
N ARG A 135 -15.70 3.84 -2.39
CA ARG A 135 -16.02 5.17 -1.87
C ARG A 135 -17.24 5.09 -0.97
N ARG A 136 -17.05 5.35 0.32
CA ARG A 136 -18.13 5.33 1.33
C ARG A 136 -18.80 6.69 1.49
N LEU A 137 -18.00 7.76 1.44
CA LEU A 137 -18.46 9.16 1.45
C LEU A 137 -17.64 9.96 0.43
N PRO A 138 -18.07 11.19 0.06
CA PRO A 138 -17.29 12.04 -0.85
C PRO A 138 -15.84 12.23 -0.38
N GLU A 139 -15.66 12.31 0.94
CA GLU A 139 -14.36 12.48 1.59
C GLU A 139 -13.69 11.16 1.98
N ILE A 140 -14.41 10.03 2.07
CA ILE A 140 -13.92 8.80 2.71
C ILE A 140 -13.80 7.66 1.71
N LEU A 141 -12.63 7.03 1.71
CA LEU A 141 -12.28 5.90 0.86
C LEU A 141 -11.92 4.67 1.69
N ARG A 142 -12.56 3.53 1.43
CA ARG A 142 -12.22 2.21 1.97
C ARG A 142 -11.37 1.47 0.95
N LEU A 143 -10.28 0.84 1.37
CA LEU A 143 -9.35 0.11 0.53
C LEU A 143 -9.31 -1.35 0.96
N TYR A 144 -9.56 -2.24 0.01
CA TYR A 144 -9.38 -3.67 0.18
C TYR A 144 -8.06 -4.09 -0.42
N LEU A 145 -7.19 -4.68 0.41
CA LEU A 145 -5.91 -5.18 -0.03
C LEU A 145 -6.04 -6.67 -0.34
N GLY A 146 -5.56 -7.09 -1.50
CA GLY A 146 -5.46 -8.49 -1.88
C GLY A 146 -4.03 -8.81 -2.30
N LEU A 147 -3.51 -9.96 -1.85
CA LEU A 147 -2.23 -10.48 -2.31
C LEU A 147 -2.46 -11.78 -3.06
N THR A 148 -2.06 -11.82 -4.32
CA THR A 148 -2.09 -13.03 -5.15
C THR A 148 -0.67 -13.55 -5.31
N ILE A 149 -0.44 -14.82 -5.00
CA ILE A 149 0.85 -15.50 -5.12
C ILE A 149 0.73 -16.57 -6.19
N LEU A 150 1.64 -16.55 -7.15
CA LEU A 150 1.69 -17.48 -8.28
C LEU A 150 2.80 -18.50 -8.08
N ASP A 151 2.55 -19.73 -8.52
CA ASP A 151 3.58 -20.76 -8.58
C ASP A 151 4.55 -20.47 -9.74
N PRO A 152 5.87 -20.41 -9.49
CA PRO A 152 6.87 -20.04 -10.49
C PRO A 152 7.17 -21.10 -11.55
N GLU A 153 6.63 -22.32 -11.40
CA GLU A 153 6.77 -23.40 -12.36
C GLU A 153 5.53 -23.55 -13.23
N THR A 154 4.35 -23.35 -12.65
CA THR A 154 3.06 -23.58 -13.35
C THR A 154 2.34 -22.30 -13.76
N GLY A 155 2.71 -21.14 -13.21
CA GLY A 155 2.02 -19.87 -13.42
C GLY A 155 0.61 -19.80 -12.85
N GLN A 156 0.17 -20.84 -12.12
CA GLN A 156 -1.14 -20.88 -11.48
C GLN A 156 -1.14 -20.17 -10.14
N ILE A 157 -2.33 -19.73 -9.71
CA ILE A 157 -2.52 -19.16 -8.38
C ILE A 157 -2.25 -20.24 -7.34
N CYS A 158 -1.27 -19.98 -6.49
CA CYS A 158 -0.81 -20.89 -5.46
C CYS A 158 -1.36 -20.49 -4.08
N ALA A 159 -1.52 -19.19 -3.83
CA ALA A 159 -2.25 -18.69 -2.65
C ALA A 159 -2.84 -17.30 -2.93
N THR A 160 -3.95 -16.99 -2.25
CA THR A 160 -4.54 -15.65 -2.20
C THR A 160 -4.76 -15.26 -0.75
N GLU A 161 -4.28 -14.08 -0.37
CA GLU A 161 -4.43 -13.56 0.98
C GLU A 161 -5.20 -12.24 0.93
N THR A 162 -6.25 -12.14 1.74
CA THR A 162 -6.93 -10.87 1.97
C THR A 162 -6.21 -10.11 3.07
N GLY A 163 -5.87 -8.86 2.78
CA GLY A 163 -5.18 -7.95 3.67
C GLY A 163 -6.13 -7.14 4.55
N PRO A 164 -5.56 -6.26 5.40
CA PRO A 164 -6.35 -5.37 6.23
C PRO A 164 -7.18 -4.43 5.36
N THR A 165 -8.42 -4.18 5.76
CA THR A 165 -9.21 -3.11 5.16
C THR A 165 -8.78 -1.77 5.75
N LEU A 166 -8.52 -0.78 4.90
CA LEU A 166 -8.05 0.55 5.33
C LEU A 166 -9.08 1.61 4.97
N THR A 167 -9.48 2.44 5.94
CA THR A 167 -10.40 3.54 5.71
C THR A 167 -9.65 4.86 5.83
N LEU A 168 -9.70 5.69 4.79
CA LEU A 168 -8.89 6.89 4.64
C LEU A 168 -9.78 8.11 4.39
N ASP A 169 -9.44 9.22 5.03
CA ASP A 169 -9.97 10.54 4.67
C ASP A 169 -9.13 11.14 3.55
N LEU A 170 -9.75 11.28 2.38
CA LEU A 170 -9.15 11.81 1.16
C LEU A 170 -8.72 13.28 1.31
N ASN A 171 -9.34 14.04 2.22
CA ASN A 171 -8.99 15.44 2.47
C ASN A 171 -7.72 15.58 3.32
N ARG A 172 -7.30 14.51 4.01
CA ARG A 172 -6.08 14.49 4.83
C ARG A 172 -4.89 13.84 4.16
N LEU A 173 -5.07 13.21 2.99
CA LEU A 173 -4.01 12.64 2.16
C LEU A 173 -2.88 13.66 1.93
N GLY A 174 -1.64 13.29 2.28
CA GLY A 174 -0.44 14.12 2.09
C GLY A 174 -0.11 15.08 3.25
N THR A 175 -0.92 15.13 4.31
CA THR A 175 -0.59 15.88 5.53
C THR A 175 0.22 15.03 6.51
N ALA A 176 1.11 15.64 7.31
CA ALA A 176 1.80 14.95 8.40
C ALA A 176 0.82 14.34 9.43
N GLU A 177 -0.41 14.85 9.45
CA GLU A 177 -1.53 14.33 10.24
C GLU A 177 -2.07 12.99 9.75
N LEU A 178 -1.67 12.47 8.58
CA LEU A 178 -2.08 11.11 8.19
C LEU A 178 -1.51 10.04 9.15
N ALA A 179 -0.37 10.34 9.78
CA ALA A 179 0.21 9.52 10.85
C ALA A 179 -0.59 9.65 12.17
N ASP A 180 -1.25 10.79 12.40
CA ASP A 180 -2.04 11.07 13.60
C ASP A 180 -3.56 10.88 13.40
N THR A 181 -4.05 10.66 12.17
CA THR A 181 -5.46 10.36 11.88
C THR A 181 -5.93 9.03 12.47
N PHE A 182 -4.99 8.17 12.85
CA PHE A 182 -5.29 6.96 13.61
C PHE A 182 -4.95 7.10 15.12
N SER A 183 -4.57 8.30 15.56
CA SER A 183 -4.47 8.61 16.98
C SER A 183 -5.85 8.93 17.57
N SER A 184 -6.51 7.85 17.97
CA SER A 184 -7.23 7.71 19.24
C SER A 184 -8.68 8.16 19.42
N ARG A 185 -9.36 8.90 18.52
CA ARG A 185 -10.76 9.28 18.81
C ARG A 185 -11.79 9.25 17.68
N GLU A 186 -11.45 9.27 16.39
CA GLU A 186 -12.44 9.32 15.30
C GLU A 186 -12.20 8.21 14.26
N PHE A 187 -13.21 7.37 14.03
CA PHE A 187 -13.25 6.31 13.02
C PHE A 187 -14.28 6.68 11.96
N TYR A 188 -14.09 6.23 10.73
CA TYR A 188 -15.04 6.48 9.63
C TYR A 188 -15.80 5.22 9.19
N ASP A 189 -15.72 4.19 10.03
CA ASP A 189 -16.33 2.88 9.83
C ASP A 189 -16.48 2.20 11.20
N VAL A 190 -17.68 1.65 11.46
CA VAL A 190 -17.96 0.90 12.70
C VAL A 190 -17.07 -0.34 12.77
N ASP A 191 -16.84 -1.03 11.65
CA ASP A 191 -16.00 -2.23 11.60
C ASP A 191 -14.56 -1.90 12.02
N GLY A 192 -14.02 -0.77 11.54
CA GLY A 192 -12.68 -0.30 11.89
C GLY A 192 -12.55 0.00 13.39
N ALA A 193 -13.54 0.69 13.96
CA ALA A 193 -13.57 1.04 15.37
C ALA A 193 -13.67 -0.21 16.26
N LEU A 194 -14.57 -1.11 15.92
CA LEU A 194 -14.77 -2.38 16.62
C LEU A 194 -13.51 -3.25 16.54
N ARG A 195 -12.89 -3.34 15.38
CA ARG A 195 -11.65 -4.10 15.16
C ARG A 195 -10.52 -3.61 16.05
N GLU A 196 -10.27 -2.31 16.08
CA GLU A 196 -9.23 -1.73 16.93
C GLU A 196 -9.53 -1.95 18.42
N ALA A 197 -10.79 -1.74 18.81
CA ALA A 197 -11.26 -2.02 20.17
C ALA A 197 -11.00 -3.48 20.58
N SER A 198 -11.31 -4.41 19.68
CA SER A 198 -11.16 -5.85 19.87
C SER A 198 -9.69 -6.23 20.04
N LEU A 199 -8.80 -5.70 19.19
CA LEU A 199 -7.36 -5.94 19.30
C LEU A 199 -6.78 -5.41 20.61
N LYS A 200 -7.19 -4.22 21.06
CA LYS A 200 -6.77 -3.65 22.35
C LYS A 200 -7.34 -4.44 23.54
N ALA A 201 -8.58 -4.89 23.45
CA ALA A 201 -9.21 -5.73 24.44
C ALA A 201 -8.47 -7.07 24.59
N ILE A 202 -8.20 -7.77 23.48
CA ILE A 202 -7.43 -9.03 23.47
C ILE A 202 -6.04 -8.82 24.08
N ALA A 203 -5.33 -7.77 23.67
CA ALA A 203 -4.00 -7.46 24.22
C ALA A 203 -4.06 -7.21 25.75
N ARG A 204 -5.10 -6.53 26.23
CA ARG A 204 -5.28 -6.24 27.66
C ARG A 204 -5.63 -7.49 28.46
N LEU A 205 -6.47 -8.36 27.91
CA LEU A 205 -6.81 -9.65 28.51
C LEU A 205 -5.60 -10.58 28.63
N GLN A 206 -4.70 -10.54 27.65
CA GLN A 206 -3.41 -11.25 27.72
C GLN A 206 -2.51 -10.71 28.83
N GLN A 207 -2.43 -9.38 28.98
CA GLN A 207 -1.63 -8.74 30.04
C GLN A 207 -2.09 -9.15 31.45
N HIS A 208 -3.41 -9.25 31.66
CA HIS A 208 -3.99 -9.69 32.93
C HIS A 208 -4.04 -11.21 33.10
N GLN A 209 -3.50 -11.97 32.14
CA GLN A 209 -3.47 -13.43 32.15
C GLN A 209 -4.85 -14.11 32.20
N LEU A 210 -5.93 -13.37 31.95
CA LEU A 210 -7.31 -13.88 32.00
C LEU A 210 -7.61 -14.86 30.85
N LEU A 211 -6.81 -14.84 29.78
CA LEU A 211 -6.89 -15.78 28.66
C LEU A 211 -6.01 -17.03 28.85
N LYS A 212 -5.42 -17.23 30.04
CA LYS A 212 -4.60 -18.42 30.30
C LYS A 212 -5.40 -19.68 30.61
N ASP A 213 -6.64 -19.51 31.05
CA ASP A 213 -7.51 -20.62 31.38
C ASP A 213 -8.43 -20.94 30.19
N PRO A 214 -8.30 -22.13 29.56
CA PRO A 214 -9.11 -22.58 28.44
C PRO A 214 -10.60 -22.69 28.75
N THR A 215 -10.96 -22.77 30.03
CA THR A 215 -12.33 -23.03 30.49
C THR A 215 -13.15 -21.75 30.65
N VAL A 216 -12.53 -20.57 30.54
CA VAL A 216 -13.18 -19.27 30.70
C VAL A 216 -13.88 -18.87 29.39
N PRO A 217 -15.22 -18.93 29.30
CA PRO A 217 -15.94 -18.48 28.12
C PRO A 217 -15.79 -16.97 27.91
N LEU A 218 -15.65 -16.57 26.65
CA LEU A 218 -15.84 -15.17 26.26
C LEU A 218 -17.22 -14.97 25.64
N ALA A 219 -17.92 -13.96 26.16
CA ALA A 219 -19.15 -13.47 25.57
C ALA A 219 -18.99 -12.02 25.13
N TYR A 220 -19.92 -11.52 24.32
CA TYR A 220 -20.03 -10.08 24.10
C TYR A 220 -21.50 -9.67 24.19
N ARG A 221 -21.70 -8.42 24.59
CA ARG A 221 -23.00 -7.76 24.70
C ARG A 221 -22.90 -6.45 23.93
N VAL A 222 -23.87 -6.22 23.07
CA VAL A 222 -24.00 -4.97 22.32
C VAL A 222 -25.22 -4.26 22.88
N THR A 223 -24.98 -3.08 23.42
CA THR A 223 -25.98 -2.18 23.98
C THR A 223 -25.96 -0.94 23.11
N ALA A 224 -27.04 -0.68 22.42
CA ALA A 224 -27.23 0.59 21.73
C ALA A 224 -28.38 1.30 22.44
N ASP A 225 -28.29 2.62 22.58
CA ASP A 225 -29.33 3.45 23.22
C ASP A 225 -30.54 3.61 22.26
N VAL A 226 -31.05 2.47 21.79
CA VAL A 226 -32.15 2.33 20.83
C VAL A 226 -32.96 1.07 21.12
N ASP A 227 -34.26 1.24 21.19
CA ASP A 227 -35.25 0.17 21.43
C ASP A 227 -35.48 -0.77 20.23
N ALA A 228 -34.57 -0.80 19.24
CA ALA A 228 -34.80 -1.52 17.98
C ALA A 228 -34.15 -2.92 17.95
N PRO A 229 -34.93 -4.02 17.93
CA PRO A 229 -34.42 -5.40 17.90
C PRO A 229 -33.72 -5.81 16.59
N HIS A 230 -33.58 -4.91 15.61
CA HIS A 230 -33.01 -5.18 14.28
C HIS A 230 -31.88 -4.24 13.88
N CYS A 231 -31.01 -3.88 14.83
CA CYS A 231 -29.85 -3.08 14.50
C CYS A 231 -28.79 -3.91 13.72
N ARG A 232 -28.52 -3.49 12.47
CA ARG A 232 -27.52 -4.09 11.57
C ARG A 232 -26.08 -4.07 12.09
N LEU A 233 -25.78 -3.27 13.12
CA LEU A 233 -24.44 -3.27 13.73
C LEU A 233 -24.06 -4.61 14.35
N ALA A 234 -25.02 -5.40 14.81
CA ALA A 234 -24.71 -6.62 15.54
C ALA A 234 -24.10 -7.71 14.66
N ASP A 235 -24.58 -7.85 13.42
CA ASP A 235 -24.03 -8.81 12.45
C ASP A 235 -22.61 -8.37 12.02
N SER A 236 -22.37 -7.06 11.87
CA SER A 236 -21.05 -6.48 11.63
C SER A 236 -20.05 -6.78 12.76
N ILE A 237 -20.51 -6.83 14.01
CA ILE A 237 -19.67 -7.11 15.19
C ILE A 237 -19.18 -8.55 15.17
N ASP A 238 -20.06 -9.51 14.85
CA ASP A 238 -19.69 -10.93 14.73
C ASP A 238 -18.62 -11.14 13.66
N ASP A 239 -18.83 -10.58 12.46
CA ASP A 239 -17.90 -10.71 11.34
C ASP A 239 -16.57 -10.00 11.61
N THR A 240 -16.61 -8.80 12.19
CA THR A 240 -15.42 -7.99 12.48
C THR A 240 -14.56 -8.62 13.56
N PHE A 241 -15.16 -9.16 14.63
CA PHE A 241 -14.39 -9.78 15.70
C PHE A 241 -13.74 -11.09 15.22
N ASN A 242 -14.48 -11.90 14.46
CA ASN A 242 -13.94 -13.11 13.85
C ASN A 242 -12.81 -12.78 12.86
N SER A 243 -12.97 -11.74 12.04
CA SER A 243 -11.92 -11.25 11.15
C SER A 243 -10.67 -10.80 11.92
N ALA A 244 -10.81 -9.94 12.92
CA ALA A 244 -9.70 -9.47 13.75
C ALA A 244 -8.94 -10.62 14.43
N TYR A 245 -9.64 -11.70 14.80
CA TYR A 245 -9.05 -12.91 15.34
C TYR A 245 -8.23 -13.70 14.31
N THR A 246 -8.77 -13.89 13.10
CA THR A 246 -8.05 -14.58 12.01
C THR A 246 -6.79 -13.86 11.54
N GLU A 247 -6.71 -12.56 11.80
CA GLU A 247 -5.55 -11.75 11.44
C GLU A 247 -4.42 -11.77 12.47
N LEU A 248 -4.66 -12.27 13.69
CA LEU A 248 -3.59 -12.47 14.66
C LEU A 248 -2.56 -13.43 14.03
N SER A 249 -1.29 -12.99 13.94
CA SER A 249 -0.19 -13.78 13.37
C SER A 249 -0.22 -15.23 13.85
N GLY A 250 0.09 -16.19 12.98
CA GLY A 250 -0.06 -17.63 13.27
C GLY A 250 0.57 -18.06 14.59
N ASP A 251 1.73 -17.51 14.96
CA ASP A 251 2.39 -17.74 16.24
C ASP A 251 1.60 -17.26 17.47
N ARG A 252 0.93 -16.11 17.36
CA ARG A 252 0.13 -15.52 18.44
C ARG A 252 -1.22 -16.23 18.53
N GLN A 253 -1.86 -16.50 17.40
CA GLN A 253 -3.09 -17.27 17.33
C GLN A 253 -2.88 -18.71 17.82
N ARG A 254 -1.78 -19.35 17.40
CA ARG A 254 -1.36 -20.68 17.86
C ARG A 254 -1.06 -20.67 19.36
N ARG A 255 -0.29 -19.72 19.88
CA ARG A 255 -0.05 -19.63 21.34
C ARG A 255 -1.35 -19.41 22.11
N ILE A 256 -2.27 -18.62 21.58
CA ILE A 256 -3.61 -18.44 22.17
C ILE A 256 -4.33 -19.79 22.16
N ASN A 257 -4.46 -20.44 21.00
CA ASN A 257 -5.09 -21.75 20.81
C ASN A 257 -4.50 -22.85 21.70
N GLU A 258 -3.17 -22.91 21.82
CA GLU A 258 -2.44 -23.85 22.68
C GLU A 258 -2.67 -23.55 24.16
N THR A 259 -2.80 -22.28 24.55
CA THR A 259 -3.08 -21.86 25.92
C THR A 259 -4.54 -22.13 26.30
N ILE A 260 -5.47 -21.92 25.37
CA ILE A 260 -6.92 -22.13 25.58
C ILE A 260 -7.41 -23.53 25.14
N GLY A 261 -6.52 -24.43 24.73
CA GLY A 261 -6.88 -25.80 24.35
C GLY A 261 -7.89 -25.91 23.20
N ALA A 262 -8.09 -24.85 22.43
CA ALA A 262 -9.11 -24.76 21.38
C ALA A 262 -8.47 -24.37 20.05
N THR A 263 -8.94 -24.97 18.95
CA THR A 263 -8.46 -24.67 17.58
C THR A 263 -9.08 -23.39 17.00
N SER A 264 -10.08 -22.84 17.67
CA SER A 264 -10.74 -21.56 17.42
C SER A 264 -11.18 -20.99 18.77
N TRP A 265 -11.43 -19.68 18.86
CA TRP A 265 -12.09 -19.15 20.06
C TRP A 265 -13.41 -19.87 20.29
N PRO A 266 -13.83 -20.10 21.56
CA PRO A 266 -15.18 -20.59 21.83
C PRO A 266 -16.17 -19.65 21.14
N LEU A 267 -17.14 -20.24 20.42
CA LEU A 267 -18.19 -19.54 19.68
C LEU A 267 -18.64 -18.32 20.46
N LEU A 268 -18.33 -17.13 19.94
CA LEU A 268 -18.70 -15.87 20.57
C LEU A 268 -20.21 -15.89 20.82
N ARG A 269 -20.61 -15.79 22.09
CA ARG A 269 -22.02 -15.82 22.45
C ARG A 269 -22.53 -14.40 22.62
N ARG A 270 -23.44 -13.99 21.73
CA ARG A 270 -24.22 -12.77 21.88
C ARG A 270 -25.17 -12.89 23.07
N LEU A 271 -25.13 -11.92 23.97
CA LEU A 271 -26.08 -11.81 25.10
C LEU A 271 -27.13 -10.72 24.82
N PRO A 272 -28.39 -10.90 25.27
CA PRO A 272 -29.42 -9.85 25.16
C PRO A 272 -29.07 -8.62 26.02
N PRO A 273 -29.59 -7.43 25.67
CA PRO A 273 -29.37 -6.21 26.44
C PRO A 273 -30.04 -6.29 27.83
N ALA A 274 -29.46 -5.63 28.83
CA ALA A 274 -29.86 -5.76 30.24
C ALA A 274 -31.31 -5.28 30.54
N ASN A 275 -31.94 -4.53 29.63
CA ASN A 275 -33.27 -3.94 29.82
C ASN A 275 -34.43 -4.78 29.25
N THR A 276 -34.17 -5.91 28.59
CA THR A 276 -35.25 -6.84 28.22
C THR A 276 -35.71 -7.56 29.49
N GLY A 277 -36.88 -7.20 29.99
CA GLY A 277 -37.47 -7.63 31.27
C GLY A 277 -37.76 -9.13 31.43
N THR A 278 -36.81 -10.00 31.12
CA THR A 278 -36.80 -11.40 31.57
C THR A 278 -35.92 -11.49 32.80
N ALA A 279 -36.56 -11.30 33.96
CA ALA A 279 -35.98 -11.57 35.28
C ALA A 279 -35.87 -13.08 35.59
N ASP A 280 -36.08 -13.97 34.62
CA ASP A 280 -36.01 -15.42 34.82
C ASP A 280 -35.06 -16.08 33.81
N GLY A 281 -33.92 -16.58 34.32
CA GLY A 281 -33.36 -17.84 33.85
C GLY A 281 -32.18 -17.85 32.88
N GLN A 282 -31.33 -16.82 32.82
CA GLN A 282 -30.07 -16.93 32.06
C GLN A 282 -28.90 -17.23 33.00
N PRO A 283 -28.15 -18.35 32.80
CA PRO A 283 -27.05 -18.67 33.70
C PRO A 283 -26.00 -17.56 33.63
N PRO A 284 -25.46 -17.10 34.78
CA PRO A 284 -24.34 -16.16 34.77
C PRO A 284 -23.21 -16.81 33.97
N VAL A 285 -22.84 -16.20 32.85
CA VAL A 285 -21.68 -16.65 32.09
C VAL A 285 -20.47 -16.27 32.94
N GLU A 286 -19.93 -17.24 33.67
CA GLU A 286 -18.70 -17.07 34.44
C GLU A 286 -17.55 -16.90 33.44
N GLY A 287 -17.00 -15.70 33.31
CA GLY A 287 -15.90 -15.43 32.40
C GLY A 287 -15.74 -13.97 32.04
N VAL A 288 -15.18 -13.69 30.87
CA VAL A 288 -14.89 -12.32 30.41
C VAL A 288 -15.89 -11.94 29.33
N PHE A 289 -16.47 -10.73 29.41
CA PHE A 289 -17.34 -10.21 28.37
C PHE A 289 -16.96 -8.83 27.89
N LEU A 290 -17.17 -8.60 26.59
CA LEU A 290 -17.06 -7.30 25.93
C LEU A 290 -18.42 -6.63 25.92
N GLU A 291 -18.56 -5.48 26.57
CA GLU A 291 -19.74 -4.64 26.49
C GLU A 291 -19.46 -3.50 25.50
N ILE A 292 -20.30 -3.40 24.47
CA ILE A 292 -20.16 -2.44 23.38
C ILE A 292 -21.36 -1.51 23.44
N ASP A 293 -21.15 -0.31 23.99
CA ASP A 293 -22.14 0.76 24.08
C ASP A 293 -22.07 1.66 22.84
N VAL A 294 -23.19 1.85 22.14
CA VAL A 294 -23.30 2.76 20.98
C VAL A 294 -24.32 3.86 21.27
N ALA A 295 -23.89 5.11 21.20
CA ALA A 295 -24.72 6.29 21.41
C ALA A 295 -24.52 7.34 20.30
N PRO A 296 -25.51 8.18 19.95
CA PRO A 296 -25.29 9.31 19.06
C PRO A 296 -24.33 10.34 19.70
N ALA A 297 -23.46 10.94 18.89
CA ALA A 297 -22.57 12.03 19.28
C ALA A 297 -22.85 13.29 18.45
N PRO A 298 -22.60 14.50 18.98
CA PRO A 298 -22.68 15.72 18.19
C PRO A 298 -21.73 15.65 16.98
N ASP A 299 -22.08 16.30 15.88
CA ASP A 299 -21.22 16.43 14.70
C ASP A 299 -20.59 17.83 14.70
N ASP A 300 -19.38 17.96 15.23
CA ASP A 300 -18.70 19.27 15.37
C ASP A 300 -18.32 19.88 14.00
N ARG A 301 -18.52 19.14 12.90
CA ARG A 301 -18.32 19.61 11.53
C ARG A 301 -19.48 20.47 11.03
N LEU A 302 -20.62 20.45 11.72
CA LEU A 302 -21.76 21.32 11.43
C LEU A 302 -21.64 22.58 12.29
N ALA A 303 -21.50 23.75 11.67
CA ALA A 303 -21.54 25.02 12.40
C ALA A 303 -22.94 25.25 13.00
N ASP A 304 -23.00 25.86 14.19
CA ASP A 304 -24.24 26.22 14.86
C ASP A 304 -25.16 27.02 13.92
N GLY A 305 -26.24 26.39 13.44
CA GLY A 305 -27.30 27.04 12.67
C GLY A 305 -27.50 26.59 11.23
N GLU A 306 -26.65 25.74 10.64
CA GLU A 306 -26.95 25.13 9.34
C GLU A 306 -27.74 23.82 9.50
N ALA A 307 -29.04 23.87 9.23
CA ALA A 307 -29.91 22.71 9.04
C ALA A 307 -29.60 21.99 7.71
N GLY A 308 -28.32 21.73 7.43
CA GLY A 308 -27.89 20.87 6.34
C GLY A 308 -28.02 19.41 6.76
N THR A 309 -28.80 18.62 6.02
CA THR A 309 -28.87 17.17 6.21
C THR A 309 -27.53 16.54 5.84
N SER A 310 -26.60 16.40 6.79
CA SER A 310 -25.39 15.61 6.56
C SER A 310 -25.80 14.16 6.23
N ASN A 311 -25.23 13.58 5.18
CA ASN A 311 -25.44 12.16 4.83
C ASN A 311 -24.72 11.20 5.78
N SER A 312 -24.00 11.73 6.78
CA SER A 312 -23.28 10.98 7.81
C SER A 312 -23.94 11.15 9.18
N ALA A 313 -23.89 10.12 10.01
CA ALA A 313 -24.16 10.15 11.42
C ALA A 313 -22.84 10.03 12.20
N VAL A 314 -22.78 10.69 13.35
CA VAL A 314 -21.64 10.57 14.28
C VAL A 314 -22.12 9.80 15.50
N LEU A 315 -21.43 8.71 15.82
CA LEU A 315 -21.66 7.83 16.94
C LEU A 315 -20.52 7.97 17.94
N LYS A 316 -20.80 7.63 19.18
CA LYS A 316 -19.85 7.29 20.22
C LYS A 316 -19.97 5.79 20.47
N LEU A 317 -18.86 5.08 20.31
CA LEU A 317 -18.69 3.65 20.56
C LEU A 317 -17.80 3.49 21.80
N ASP A 318 -18.36 3.07 22.92
CA ASP A 318 -17.61 2.71 24.12
C ASP A 318 -17.51 1.19 24.22
N VAL A 319 -16.30 0.64 24.20
CA VAL A 319 -16.04 -0.80 24.36
C VAL A 319 -15.40 -1.04 25.72
N ALA A 320 -16.12 -1.71 26.61
CA ALA A 320 -15.65 -2.12 27.93
C ALA A 320 -15.36 -3.63 27.96
N VAL A 321 -14.27 -4.00 28.63
CA VAL A 321 -13.92 -5.40 28.92
C VAL A 321 -14.19 -5.63 30.40
N GLN A 322 -15.12 -6.51 30.70
CA GLN A 322 -15.55 -6.83 32.04
C GLN A 322 -15.35 -8.31 32.34
N HIS A 323 -15.05 -8.63 33.59
CA HIS A 323 -15.11 -9.99 34.09
C HIS A 323 -16.44 -10.21 34.82
N SER A 324 -16.94 -11.45 34.85
CA SER A 324 -18.16 -11.88 35.55
C SER A 324 -18.19 -11.56 37.05
N ASN A 325 -17.05 -11.20 37.65
CA ASN A 325 -16.94 -10.76 39.04
C ASN A 325 -17.11 -9.22 39.19
N GLY A 326 -17.47 -8.52 38.10
CA GLY A 326 -17.63 -7.06 38.06
C GLY A 326 -16.33 -6.28 37.89
N ALA A 327 -15.18 -6.93 37.73
CA ALA A 327 -13.91 -6.24 37.50
C ALA A 327 -13.85 -5.67 36.07
N ASN A 328 -13.75 -4.34 35.97
CA ASN A 328 -13.45 -3.64 34.73
C ASN A 328 -11.96 -3.80 34.38
N VAL A 329 -11.67 -4.45 33.27
CA VAL A 329 -10.31 -4.75 32.79
C VAL A 329 -9.78 -3.65 31.88
N GLY A 330 -10.68 -2.94 31.19
CA GLY A 330 -10.40 -1.74 30.39
C GLY A 330 -11.66 -1.19 29.72
N ARG A 331 -11.66 0.12 29.40
CA ARG A 331 -12.71 0.79 28.61
C ARG A 331 -12.07 1.65 27.53
N TYR A 332 -12.58 1.58 26.32
CA TYR A 332 -12.08 2.29 25.15
C TYR A 332 -13.23 3.03 24.49
N GLY A 333 -13.16 4.36 24.45
CA GLY A 333 -14.17 5.20 23.82
C GLY A 333 -13.69 5.70 22.47
N TYR A 334 -14.54 5.57 21.47
CA TYR A 334 -14.29 5.96 20.09
C TYR A 334 -15.46 6.79 19.58
N ARG A 335 -15.20 7.76 18.71
CA ARG A 335 -16.20 8.46 17.92
C ARG A 335 -16.18 7.84 16.52
N VAL A 336 -17.32 7.55 15.93
CA VAL A 336 -17.43 6.86 14.65
C VAL A 336 -18.35 7.65 13.72
N VAL A 337 -17.85 8.04 12.57
CA VAL A 337 -18.58 8.76 11.53
C VAL A 337 -18.97 7.75 10.45
N VAL A 338 -20.27 7.52 10.25
CA VAL A 338 -20.77 6.55 9.26
C VAL A 338 -21.87 7.13 8.39
N PRO A 339 -22.07 6.62 7.17
CA PRO A 339 -23.26 6.95 6.39
C PRO A 339 -24.55 6.66 7.16
N LYS A 340 -25.52 7.58 7.11
CA LYS A 340 -26.83 7.39 7.77
C LYS A 340 -27.55 6.10 7.34
N SER A 341 -27.29 5.62 6.13
CA SER A 341 -27.81 4.35 5.62
C SER A 341 -27.31 3.11 6.35
N GLU A 342 -26.10 3.16 6.94
CA GLU A 342 -25.50 2.02 7.66
C GLU A 342 -26.03 1.89 9.08
N VAL A 343 -26.49 3.00 9.66
CA VAL A 343 -27.10 3.09 10.99
C VAL A 343 -28.61 3.31 10.92
N ALA A 344 -29.21 3.09 9.74
CA ALA A 344 -30.65 3.17 9.57
C ALA A 344 -31.33 2.19 10.53
N ASN A 345 -32.29 2.69 11.32
CA ASN A 345 -32.98 1.95 12.38
C ASN A 345 -32.12 1.60 13.63
N CYS A 346 -30.91 2.14 13.75
CA CYS A 346 -30.03 2.01 14.93
C CYS A 346 -29.88 3.33 15.72
N LEU A 347 -30.57 4.40 15.31
CA LEU A 347 -30.55 5.70 15.97
C LEU A 347 -32.00 6.13 16.25
N PRO A 348 -32.28 6.77 17.40
CA PRO A 348 -33.62 7.26 17.69
C PRO A 348 -33.96 8.38 16.69
N GLU A 349 -35.19 8.36 16.15
CA GLU A 349 -35.73 9.54 15.47
C GLU A 349 -35.68 10.71 16.46
N ARG A 350 -35.16 11.88 16.03
CA ARG A 350 -35.23 13.09 16.86
C ARG A 350 -36.70 13.32 17.18
N ALA A 351 -37.06 13.14 18.44
CA ALA A 351 -38.40 13.44 18.93
C ALA A 351 -38.67 14.93 18.67
N GLU A 352 -39.45 15.22 17.62
CA GLU A 352 -40.22 16.45 17.59
C GLU A 352 -41.13 16.42 18.81
N THR A 353 -40.96 17.42 19.65
CA THR A 353 -41.81 17.70 20.80
C THR A 353 -43.27 17.75 20.35
N ALA A 354 -44.05 16.72 20.68
CA ALA A 354 -45.50 16.75 20.60
C ALA A 354 -46.07 16.52 21.99
N GLU A 355 -46.67 17.59 22.51
CA GLU A 355 -47.45 17.68 23.74
C GLU A 355 -48.62 16.69 23.76
N VAL A 356 -48.81 16.09 24.93
CA VAL A 356 -50.08 15.86 25.65
C VAL A 356 -51.38 15.78 24.83
N ALA A 357 -52.00 14.60 24.83
CA ALA A 357 -53.46 14.48 24.93
C ALA A 357 -53.86 13.13 25.55
N GLU A 358 -54.32 13.22 26.79
CA GLU A 358 -54.96 12.16 27.56
C GLU A 358 -56.46 12.02 27.20
N THR A 359 -57.04 10.86 27.53
CA THR A 359 -58.47 10.49 27.65
C THR A 359 -59.22 9.87 26.45
N ALA A 360 -59.56 8.59 26.60
CA ALA A 360 -60.92 8.07 26.38
C ALA A 360 -61.09 6.70 27.07
N GLY A 361 -62.05 6.61 28.01
CA GLY A 361 -62.46 5.37 28.67
C GLY A 361 -63.43 4.51 27.83
N PRO A 362 -63.82 3.32 28.33
CA PRO A 362 -64.42 2.25 27.54
C PRO A 362 -65.96 2.35 27.48
N LYS A 363 -66.58 1.83 26.41
CA LYS A 363 -68.03 1.53 26.39
C LYS A 363 -68.38 0.23 25.67
N ALA A 364 -69.47 -0.32 26.18
CA ALA A 364 -69.96 -1.69 26.10
C ALA A 364 -70.60 -2.11 24.76
N ASP A 365 -70.57 -3.42 24.63
CA ASP A 365 -71.41 -4.37 23.91
C ASP A 365 -72.90 -3.99 23.76
N GLU A 366 -73.47 -4.11 22.55
CA GLU A 366 -74.91 -4.29 22.35
C GLU A 366 -75.20 -5.10 21.06
N THR A 367 -75.95 -6.18 21.25
CA THR A 367 -76.32 -7.22 20.27
C THR A 367 -77.70 -6.91 19.66
N VAL A 368 -77.85 -7.05 18.34
CA VAL A 368 -79.14 -6.96 17.63
C VAL A 368 -79.30 -8.17 16.67
N PRO A 369 -80.48 -8.84 16.62
CA PRO A 369 -80.67 -10.12 15.88
C PRO A 369 -80.96 -9.94 14.37
N PRO A 370 -80.88 -11.02 13.56
CA PRO A 370 -80.77 -10.94 12.10
C PRO A 370 -82.13 -10.94 11.36
N GLN A 371 -82.16 -10.26 10.21
CA GLN A 371 -83.16 -10.37 9.14
C GLN A 371 -82.49 -10.88 7.85
N PRO A 372 -83.24 -11.48 6.88
CA PRO A 372 -82.68 -12.34 5.83
C PRO A 372 -82.04 -11.58 4.64
N GLU A 373 -81.27 -12.32 3.84
CA GLU A 373 -79.97 -11.97 3.23
C GLU A 373 -79.94 -11.01 2.01
N PRO A 374 -79.03 -10.00 2.01
CA PRO A 374 -78.53 -9.26 0.84
C PRO A 374 -77.29 -9.89 0.16
N VAL A 375 -76.75 -11.00 0.68
CA VAL A 375 -75.41 -11.53 0.33
C VAL A 375 -75.35 -12.14 -1.08
N ALA A 376 -76.43 -12.82 -1.54
CA ALA A 376 -76.46 -13.45 -2.87
C ALA A 376 -76.45 -12.44 -4.04
N ALA A 377 -76.96 -11.23 -3.83
CA ALA A 377 -76.95 -10.17 -4.83
C ALA A 377 -75.56 -9.53 -5.00
N CYS A 378 -74.78 -9.45 -3.91
CA CYS A 378 -73.44 -8.88 -3.91
C CYS A 378 -72.43 -9.75 -4.67
N SER A 379 -72.40 -11.06 -4.39
CA SER A 379 -71.51 -12.01 -5.06
C SER A 379 -71.77 -12.10 -6.57
N SER A 380 -73.04 -12.17 -6.99
CA SER A 380 -73.39 -12.25 -8.41
C SER A 380 -73.06 -10.96 -9.18
N ALA A 381 -73.22 -9.79 -8.56
CA ALA A 381 -72.81 -8.51 -9.14
C ALA A 381 -71.28 -8.38 -9.26
N PHE A 382 -70.53 -8.87 -8.27
CA PHE A 382 -69.06 -8.89 -8.33
C PHE A 382 -68.55 -9.84 -9.42
N ASP A 383 -69.13 -11.03 -9.53
CA ASP A 383 -68.76 -12.01 -10.57
C ASP A 383 -69.04 -11.47 -11.97
N ALA A 384 -70.16 -10.75 -12.16
CA ALA A 384 -70.46 -10.08 -13.43
C ALA A 384 -69.43 -8.99 -13.77
N ALA A 385 -69.01 -8.18 -12.78
CA ALA A 385 -67.98 -7.17 -12.96
C ALA A 385 -66.61 -7.78 -13.30
N ARG A 386 -66.26 -8.91 -12.65
CA ARG A 386 -65.04 -9.67 -12.93
C ARG A 386 -65.08 -10.31 -14.32
N ALA A 387 -66.20 -10.90 -14.72
CA ALA A 387 -66.38 -11.51 -16.04
C ALA A 387 -66.33 -10.49 -17.18
N GLY A 388 -66.74 -9.24 -16.92
CA GLY A 388 -66.57 -8.11 -17.84
C GLY A 388 -65.11 -7.74 -18.10
N GLY A 389 -64.17 -8.20 -17.25
CA GLY A 389 -62.72 -8.19 -17.50
C GLY A 389 -62.03 -6.83 -17.57
N SER A 390 -62.76 -5.72 -17.46
CA SER A 390 -62.19 -4.37 -17.51
C SER A 390 -62.03 -3.76 -16.12
N VAL A 391 -60.94 -3.01 -15.92
CA VAL A 391 -60.70 -2.20 -14.72
C VAL A 391 -61.88 -1.26 -14.45
N GLY A 392 -62.50 -0.70 -15.50
CA GLY A 392 -63.69 0.14 -15.40
C GLY A 392 -64.90 -0.58 -14.81
N ALA A 393 -65.16 -1.84 -15.19
CA ALA A 393 -66.29 -2.62 -14.67
C ALA A 393 -66.13 -2.95 -13.17
N ILE A 394 -64.92 -3.33 -12.75
CA ILE A 394 -64.62 -3.62 -11.33
C ILE A 394 -64.73 -2.34 -10.49
N ARG A 395 -64.31 -1.18 -11.02
CA ARG A 395 -64.45 0.11 -10.35
C ARG A 395 -65.90 0.57 -10.22
N ALA A 396 -66.70 0.40 -11.28
CA ALA A 396 -68.13 0.71 -11.24
C ALA A 396 -68.82 -0.13 -10.15
N PHE A 397 -68.48 -1.42 -10.05
CA PHE A 397 -68.98 -2.27 -8.96
C PHE A 397 -68.65 -1.71 -7.57
N VAL A 398 -67.41 -1.29 -7.33
CA VAL A 398 -66.99 -0.72 -6.04
C VAL A 398 -67.75 0.57 -5.70
N ALA A 399 -68.06 1.40 -6.70
CA ALA A 399 -68.79 2.65 -6.51
C ALA A 399 -70.28 2.42 -6.24
N ASP A 400 -70.91 1.50 -6.99
CA ASP A 400 -72.36 1.34 -7.01
C ASP A 400 -72.89 0.42 -5.90
N ASN A 401 -72.06 -0.46 -5.33
CA ASN A 401 -72.49 -1.53 -4.41
C ASN A 401 -72.01 -1.32 -2.98
N VAL A 402 -72.33 -0.16 -2.39
CA VAL A 402 -71.81 0.27 -1.07
C VAL A 402 -72.11 -0.73 0.06
N ALA A 403 -73.23 -1.45 -0.03
CA ALA A 403 -73.66 -2.45 0.96
C ALA A 403 -72.86 -3.78 0.92
N CYS A 404 -72.08 -4.03 -0.13
CA CYS A 404 -71.35 -5.28 -0.36
C CYS A 404 -69.90 -5.19 0.17
N ALA A 405 -69.75 -5.11 1.50
CA ALA A 405 -68.46 -4.80 2.13
C ALA A 405 -67.35 -5.81 1.81
N GLU A 406 -67.66 -7.11 1.77
CA GLU A 406 -66.68 -8.17 1.51
C GLU A 406 -66.24 -8.21 0.05
N GLU A 407 -67.19 -8.19 -0.88
CA GLU A 407 -66.91 -8.18 -2.32
C GLU A 407 -66.22 -6.90 -2.77
N ARG A 408 -66.54 -5.75 -2.16
CA ARG A 408 -65.78 -4.50 -2.40
C ARG A 408 -64.33 -4.63 -1.98
N ARG A 409 -64.05 -5.27 -0.85
CA ARG A 409 -62.67 -5.53 -0.41
C ARG A 409 -61.93 -6.44 -1.39
N LEU A 410 -62.59 -7.47 -1.92
CA LEU A 410 -62.02 -8.34 -2.96
C LEU A 410 -61.79 -7.59 -4.28
N ALA A 411 -62.73 -6.72 -4.69
CA ALA A 411 -62.60 -5.88 -5.86
C ALA A 411 -61.43 -4.89 -5.75
N ASP A 412 -61.26 -4.25 -4.59
CA ASP A 412 -60.14 -3.35 -4.32
C ASP A 412 -58.80 -4.10 -4.36
N LEU A 413 -58.71 -5.30 -3.77
CA LEU A 413 -57.51 -6.14 -3.85
C LEU A 413 -57.16 -6.54 -5.30
N LEU A 414 -58.17 -6.83 -6.12
CA LEU A 414 -57.97 -7.15 -7.53
C LEU A 414 -57.47 -5.93 -8.31
N LEU A 415 -58.00 -4.74 -8.04
CA LEU A 415 -57.54 -3.48 -8.64
C LEU A 415 -56.09 -3.14 -8.23
N ASP A 416 -55.75 -3.33 -6.95
CA ASP A 416 -54.37 -3.18 -6.47
C ASP A 416 -53.43 -4.16 -7.19
N GLN A 417 -53.84 -5.42 -7.37
CA GLN A 417 -53.04 -6.44 -8.07
C GLN A 417 -52.84 -6.09 -9.56
N ILE A 418 -53.87 -5.60 -10.25
CA ILE A 418 -53.77 -5.20 -11.66
C ILE A 418 -52.85 -3.98 -11.80
N ALA A 419 -52.99 -2.97 -10.93
CA ALA A 419 -52.12 -1.78 -10.96
C ALA A 419 -50.65 -2.16 -10.68
N ALA A 420 -50.42 -3.05 -9.70
CA ALA A 420 -49.09 -3.56 -9.40
C ALA A 420 -48.50 -4.37 -10.56
N SER A 421 -49.31 -5.21 -11.21
CA SER A 421 -48.90 -5.97 -12.39
C SER A 421 -48.51 -5.07 -13.55
N CYS A 422 -49.24 -3.98 -13.79
CA CYS A 422 -48.88 -3.05 -14.85
C CYS A 422 -47.57 -2.30 -14.55
N ALA A 423 -47.37 -1.88 -13.30
CA ALA A 423 -46.10 -1.29 -12.89
C ALA A 423 -44.93 -2.27 -13.07
N ALA A 424 -45.10 -3.53 -12.67
CA ALA A 424 -44.09 -4.57 -12.83
C ALA A 424 -43.78 -4.90 -14.30
N GLU A 425 -44.81 -4.95 -15.16
CA GLU A 425 -44.65 -5.13 -16.60
C GLU A 425 -43.84 -3.97 -17.20
N ALA A 426 -44.18 -2.72 -16.86
CA ALA A 426 -43.43 -1.55 -17.30
C ALA A 426 -41.98 -1.53 -16.79
N ASP A 427 -41.73 -2.08 -15.60
CA ASP A 427 -40.37 -2.21 -15.08
C ASP A 427 -39.51 -3.18 -15.90
N SER A 428 -40.12 -4.17 -16.55
CA SER A 428 -39.43 -5.12 -17.45
C SER A 428 -39.18 -4.61 -18.87
N LEU A 429 -39.79 -3.48 -19.26
CA LEU A 429 -39.68 -2.91 -20.61
C LEU A 429 -38.53 -1.90 -20.72
N ALA A 430 -38.11 -1.63 -21.97
CA ALA A 430 -37.20 -0.54 -22.26
C ALA A 430 -37.82 0.82 -21.83
N PRO A 431 -37.04 1.83 -21.39
CA PRO A 431 -37.59 3.04 -20.76
C PRO A 431 -38.68 3.77 -21.56
N ALA A 432 -38.52 3.88 -22.88
CA ALA A 432 -39.51 4.49 -23.77
C ALA A 432 -40.79 3.64 -23.94
N GLN A 433 -40.67 2.30 -23.86
CA GLN A 433 -41.81 1.38 -23.91
C GLN A 433 -42.53 1.32 -22.55
N ALA A 434 -41.78 1.43 -21.45
CA ALA A 434 -42.27 1.46 -20.08
C ALA A 434 -43.19 2.66 -19.83
N THR A 435 -42.77 3.85 -20.26
CA THR A 435 -43.58 5.07 -20.17
C THR A 435 -44.86 4.96 -20.98
N ALA A 436 -44.79 4.47 -22.22
CA ALA A 436 -45.98 4.23 -23.05
C ALA A 436 -46.96 3.22 -22.42
N ARG A 437 -46.45 2.13 -21.81
CA ARG A 437 -47.28 1.14 -21.12
C ARG A 437 -47.99 1.73 -19.90
N LEU A 438 -47.29 2.54 -19.12
CA LEU A 438 -47.85 3.19 -17.93
C LEU A 438 -48.89 4.25 -18.28
N ASP A 439 -48.73 4.95 -19.41
CA ASP A 439 -49.74 5.90 -19.90
C ASP A 439 -51.07 5.19 -20.23
N VAL A 440 -51.02 3.98 -20.80
CA VAL A 440 -52.22 3.15 -21.03
C VAL A 440 -52.88 2.75 -19.70
N CYS A 441 -52.10 2.29 -18.72
CA CYS A 441 -52.67 1.91 -17.42
C CYS A 441 -53.21 3.11 -16.63
N LEU A 442 -52.56 4.27 -16.71
CA LEU A 442 -53.08 5.49 -16.10
C LEU A 442 -54.44 5.88 -16.69
N ALA A 443 -54.65 5.67 -18.00
CA ALA A 443 -55.95 5.88 -18.62
C ALA A 443 -57.02 4.90 -18.08
N GLU A 444 -56.68 3.62 -17.92
CA GLU A 444 -57.60 2.59 -17.39
C GLU A 444 -58.00 2.85 -15.92
N PHE A 445 -57.07 3.39 -15.12
CA PHE A 445 -57.30 3.73 -13.71
C PHE A 445 -57.77 5.18 -13.47
N SER A 446 -58.09 5.93 -14.53
CA SER A 446 -58.46 7.34 -14.44
C SER A 446 -59.66 7.61 -13.51
N GLY A 447 -59.49 8.49 -12.54
CA GLY A 447 -60.47 8.79 -11.49
C GLY A 447 -60.31 7.93 -10.23
N SER A 448 -59.28 7.08 -10.14
CA SER A 448 -58.92 6.37 -8.90
C SER A 448 -57.62 6.94 -8.34
N VAL A 449 -57.74 7.92 -7.43
CA VAL A 449 -56.59 8.65 -6.85
C VAL A 449 -55.55 7.70 -6.28
N ARG A 450 -55.98 6.65 -5.56
CA ARG A 450 -55.10 5.64 -4.95
C ARG A 450 -54.17 4.97 -5.98
N HIS A 451 -54.73 4.46 -7.06
CA HIS A 451 -53.97 3.71 -8.08
C HIS A 451 -53.18 4.65 -9.00
N GLU A 452 -53.72 5.82 -9.31
CA GLU A 452 -53.02 6.82 -10.11
C GLU A 452 -51.72 7.28 -9.46
N ILE A 453 -51.69 7.46 -8.13
CA ILE A 453 -50.46 7.85 -7.42
C ILE A 453 -49.36 6.80 -7.65
N GLY A 454 -49.67 5.51 -7.48
CA GLY A 454 -48.72 4.43 -7.67
C GLY A 454 -48.21 4.33 -9.12
N LEU A 455 -49.11 4.44 -10.09
CA LEU A 455 -48.76 4.36 -11.52
C LEU A 455 -48.00 5.60 -12.00
N ARG A 456 -48.32 6.81 -11.51
CA ARG A 456 -47.55 8.03 -11.80
C ARG A 456 -46.13 7.93 -11.23
N ALA A 457 -46.00 7.43 -9.99
CA ALA A 457 -44.68 7.20 -9.41
C ALA A 457 -43.87 6.17 -10.22
N ALA A 458 -44.50 5.11 -10.74
CA ALA A 458 -43.85 4.17 -11.65
C ALA A 458 -43.40 4.84 -12.96
N ARG A 459 -44.23 5.74 -13.50
CA ARG A 459 -43.91 6.48 -14.73
C ARG A 459 -42.74 7.42 -14.54
N ASP A 460 -42.69 8.14 -13.42
CA ASP A 460 -41.58 9.03 -13.09
C ASP A 460 -40.27 8.25 -12.94
N ARG A 461 -40.31 7.05 -12.34
CA ARG A 461 -39.15 6.14 -12.32
C ARG A 461 -38.72 5.72 -13.73
N ALA A 462 -39.66 5.41 -14.63
CA ALA A 462 -39.33 5.06 -16.02
C ALA A 462 -38.67 6.24 -16.78
N VAL A 463 -39.17 7.47 -16.60
CA VAL A 463 -38.56 8.69 -17.18
C VAL A 463 -37.15 8.93 -16.62
N LEU A 464 -36.95 8.71 -15.31
CA LEU A 464 -35.63 8.82 -14.70
C LEU A 464 -34.65 7.78 -15.27
N ARG A 465 -35.10 6.53 -15.48
CA ARG A 465 -34.30 5.48 -16.13
C ARG A 465 -33.91 5.84 -17.57
N GLU A 466 -34.80 6.49 -18.31
CA GLU A 466 -34.50 6.96 -19.67
C GLU A 466 -33.41 8.04 -19.67
N ARG A 467 -33.53 9.04 -18.77
CA ARG A 467 -32.54 10.11 -18.63
C ARG A 467 -31.19 9.58 -18.16
N SER A 468 -31.18 8.62 -17.23
CA SER A 468 -29.93 8.00 -16.77
C SER A 468 -29.25 7.21 -17.88
N ALA A 469 -30.01 6.43 -18.66
CA ALA A 469 -29.49 5.69 -19.80
C ALA A 469 -28.91 6.63 -20.89
N ALA A 470 -29.59 7.74 -21.18
CA ALA A 470 -29.09 8.75 -22.11
C ALA A 470 -27.78 9.41 -21.61
N ALA A 471 -27.71 9.74 -20.33
CA ALA A 471 -26.51 10.30 -19.72
C ALA A 471 -25.34 9.30 -19.71
N GLU A 472 -25.62 8.01 -19.49
CA GLU A 472 -24.62 6.94 -19.61
C GLU A 472 -24.09 6.78 -21.03
N ALA A 473 -24.97 6.79 -22.02
CA ALA A 473 -24.57 6.72 -23.43
C ALA A 473 -23.69 7.92 -23.84
N GLU A 474 -24.00 9.12 -23.34
CA GLU A 474 -23.16 10.30 -23.58
C GLU A 474 -21.80 10.20 -22.89
N ARG A 475 -21.74 9.70 -21.66
CA ARG A 475 -20.47 9.44 -20.96
C ARG A 475 -19.61 8.44 -21.71
N GLN A 476 -20.19 7.31 -22.13
CA GLN A 476 -19.48 6.28 -22.91
C GLN A 476 -18.93 6.85 -24.23
N LYS A 477 -19.69 7.73 -24.89
CA LYS A 477 -19.21 8.39 -26.10
C LYS A 477 -18.01 9.30 -25.83
N ARG A 478 -18.06 10.11 -24.76
CA ARG A 478 -16.95 10.98 -24.36
C ARG A 478 -15.71 10.18 -23.95
N GLU A 479 -15.89 9.07 -23.25
CA GLU A 479 -14.80 8.16 -22.88
C GLU A 479 -14.15 7.52 -24.11
N ALA A 480 -14.95 7.09 -25.09
CA ALA A 480 -14.43 6.57 -26.35
C ALA A 480 -13.63 7.64 -27.12
N GLU A 481 -14.16 8.86 -27.23
CA GLU A 481 -13.46 9.99 -27.87
C GLU A 481 -12.15 10.33 -27.14
N LEU A 482 -12.14 10.33 -25.81
CA LEU A 482 -10.93 10.58 -25.01
C LEU A 482 -9.89 9.46 -25.20
N ARG A 483 -10.34 8.21 -25.26
CA ARG A 483 -9.45 7.06 -25.51
C ARG A 483 -8.77 7.17 -26.88
N ASP A 484 -9.54 7.50 -27.91
CA ASP A 484 -9.00 7.67 -29.27
C ASP A 484 -8.00 8.84 -29.33
N GLN A 485 -8.25 9.93 -28.59
CA GLN A 485 -7.30 11.04 -28.45
C GLN A 485 -6.02 10.62 -27.72
N LEU A 486 -6.14 9.89 -26.62
CA LEU A 486 -4.99 9.41 -25.84
C LEU A 486 -4.12 8.46 -26.68
N GLU A 487 -4.74 7.56 -27.45
CA GLU A 487 -4.03 6.64 -28.34
C GLU A 487 -3.29 7.41 -29.45
N ALA A 488 -3.89 8.46 -30.00
CA ALA A 488 -3.24 9.33 -30.97
C ALA A 488 -2.03 10.08 -30.37
N ASP A 489 -2.15 10.64 -29.16
CA ASP A 489 -1.02 11.31 -28.47
C ASP A 489 0.11 10.32 -28.16
N TYR A 490 -0.24 9.12 -27.71
CA TYR A 490 0.75 8.08 -27.42
C TYR A 490 1.53 7.66 -28.68
N ARG A 491 0.84 7.48 -29.81
CA ARG A 491 1.49 7.18 -31.10
C ARG A 491 2.42 8.32 -31.53
N ALA A 492 1.98 9.57 -31.42
CA ALA A 492 2.81 10.72 -31.76
C ALA A 492 4.09 10.80 -30.89
N ARG A 493 3.97 10.54 -29.57
CA ARG A 493 5.13 10.50 -28.66
C ARG A 493 6.09 9.35 -28.99
N LEU A 494 5.57 8.18 -29.38
CA LEU A 494 6.42 7.07 -29.81
C LEU A 494 7.23 7.44 -31.05
N GLU A 495 6.60 8.04 -32.06
CA GLU A 495 7.30 8.52 -33.26
C GLU A 495 8.38 9.57 -32.92
N GLU A 496 8.10 10.48 -31.98
CA GLU A 496 9.09 11.45 -31.49
C GLU A 496 10.29 10.75 -30.81
N ILE A 497 10.04 9.73 -29.98
CA ILE A 497 11.09 8.97 -29.31
C ILE A 497 11.93 8.20 -30.32
N GLU A 498 11.29 7.53 -31.28
CA GLU A 498 11.98 6.76 -32.33
C GLU A 498 12.87 7.67 -33.17
N THR A 499 12.35 8.81 -33.64
CA THR A 499 13.15 9.78 -34.41
C THR A 499 14.31 10.37 -33.60
N ARG A 500 14.13 10.61 -32.29
CA ARG A 500 15.22 11.03 -31.40
C ARG A 500 16.30 9.95 -31.27
N LEU A 501 15.91 8.69 -31.06
CA LEU A 501 16.85 7.57 -30.94
C LEU A 501 17.62 7.33 -32.25
N GLU A 502 16.96 7.46 -33.40
CA GLU A 502 17.63 7.37 -34.70
C GLU A 502 18.67 8.46 -34.89
N ARG A 503 18.36 9.71 -34.49
CA ARG A 503 19.31 10.82 -34.52
C ARG A 503 20.52 10.54 -33.62
N GLU A 504 20.29 10.12 -32.38
CA GLU A 504 21.37 9.77 -31.46
C GLU A 504 22.24 8.61 -31.99
N ARG A 505 21.63 7.61 -32.64
CA ARG A 505 22.37 6.50 -33.25
C ARG A 505 23.28 7.01 -34.37
N ARG A 506 22.78 7.88 -35.25
CA ARG A 506 23.59 8.48 -36.33
C ARG A 506 24.73 9.32 -35.77
N GLU A 507 24.48 10.11 -34.74
CA GLU A 507 25.53 10.92 -34.08
C GLU A 507 26.62 10.04 -33.45
N ARG A 508 26.24 8.91 -32.83
CA ARG A 508 27.21 7.93 -32.30
C ARG A 508 28.02 7.27 -33.40
N GLU A 509 27.37 6.81 -34.47
CA GLU A 509 28.05 6.22 -35.63
C GLU A 509 29.04 7.21 -36.27
N GLU A 510 28.66 8.49 -36.40
CA GLU A 510 29.57 9.53 -36.88
C GLU A 510 30.73 9.81 -35.92
N ALA A 511 30.47 9.85 -34.61
CA ALA A 511 31.52 10.04 -33.61
C ALA A 511 32.52 8.88 -33.61
N GLU A 512 32.04 7.63 -33.68
CA GLU A 512 32.89 6.44 -33.80
C GLU A 512 33.75 6.48 -35.06
N ARG A 513 33.17 6.89 -36.20
CA ARG A 513 33.93 7.08 -37.44
C ARG A 513 35.03 8.13 -37.28
N ARG A 514 34.74 9.28 -36.67
CA ARG A 514 35.76 10.32 -36.42
C ARG A 514 36.87 9.82 -35.50
N VAL A 515 36.55 9.04 -34.48
CA VAL A 515 37.55 8.44 -33.58
C VAL A 515 38.41 7.42 -34.32
N ALA A 516 37.82 6.59 -35.19
CA ALA A 516 38.55 5.62 -36.00
C ALA A 516 39.50 6.30 -36.99
N GLU A 517 39.03 7.35 -37.69
CA GLU A 517 39.84 8.16 -38.60
C GLU A 517 41.01 8.82 -37.85
N ALA A 518 40.76 9.46 -36.70
CA ALA A 518 41.80 10.07 -35.88
C ALA A 518 42.84 9.07 -35.37
N ARG A 519 42.40 7.85 -35.01
CA ARG A 519 43.30 6.76 -34.60
C ARG A 519 44.20 6.32 -35.76
N ALA A 520 43.64 6.12 -36.95
CA ALA A 520 44.41 5.75 -38.14
C ALA A 520 45.46 6.83 -38.50
N GLU A 521 45.10 8.12 -38.41
CA GLU A 521 46.04 9.23 -38.60
C GLU A 521 47.15 9.26 -37.54
N ALA A 522 46.83 8.96 -36.28
CA ALA A 522 47.82 8.88 -35.21
C ALA A 522 48.81 7.72 -35.43
N GLU A 523 48.31 6.55 -35.84
CA GLU A 523 49.13 5.38 -36.17
C GLU A 523 50.06 5.67 -37.37
N SER A 524 49.55 6.33 -38.42
CA SER A 524 50.37 6.77 -39.57
C SER A 524 51.49 7.73 -39.16
N ARG A 525 51.18 8.74 -38.32
CA ARG A 525 52.18 9.69 -37.79
C ARG A 525 53.23 9.00 -36.92
N ALA A 526 52.83 8.04 -36.10
CA ALA A 526 53.76 7.26 -35.28
C ALA A 526 54.72 6.43 -36.16
N ALA A 527 54.20 5.74 -37.18
CA ALA A 527 55.01 4.97 -38.12
C ALA A 527 56.00 5.86 -38.91
N GLU A 528 55.60 7.07 -39.29
CA GLU A 528 56.52 8.04 -39.91
C GLU A 528 57.60 8.52 -38.94
N ALA A 529 57.25 8.82 -37.69
CA ALA A 529 58.21 9.22 -36.67
C ALA A 529 59.25 8.12 -36.38
N GLU A 530 58.81 6.86 -36.32
CA GLU A 530 59.71 5.71 -36.17
C GLU A 530 60.69 5.58 -37.34
N ARG A 531 60.21 5.74 -38.58
CA ARG A 531 61.08 5.74 -39.77
C ARG A 531 62.15 6.83 -39.68
N ARG A 532 61.77 8.07 -39.35
CA ARG A 532 62.73 9.18 -39.18
C ARG A 532 63.72 8.92 -38.05
N ALA A 533 63.27 8.32 -36.94
CA ALA A 533 64.15 7.98 -35.82
C ALA A 533 65.16 6.87 -36.20
N ALA A 534 64.74 5.88 -36.98
CA ALA A 534 65.62 4.84 -37.49
C ALA A 534 66.71 5.41 -38.42
N GLU A 535 66.34 6.30 -39.34
CA GLU A 535 67.27 7.03 -40.20
C GLU A 535 68.29 7.86 -39.38
N ALA A 536 67.83 8.58 -38.35
CA ALA A 536 68.70 9.35 -37.48
C ALA A 536 69.71 8.47 -36.71
N ARG A 537 69.29 7.28 -36.25
CA ARG A 537 70.18 6.32 -35.58
C ARG A 537 71.24 5.75 -36.54
N ALA A 538 70.85 5.45 -37.78
CA ALA A 538 71.79 5.00 -38.80
C ALA A 538 72.86 6.06 -39.09
N ASN A 539 72.48 7.33 -39.18
CA ASN A 539 73.41 8.44 -39.36
C ASN A 539 74.34 8.61 -38.14
N ALA A 540 73.84 8.47 -36.91
CA ALA A 540 74.66 8.60 -35.69
C ALA A 540 75.73 7.50 -35.55
N ALA A 541 75.47 6.29 -36.04
CA ALA A 541 76.41 5.17 -35.98
C ALA A 541 77.68 5.37 -36.84
N SER A 542 77.71 6.39 -37.71
CA SER A 542 78.87 6.74 -38.54
C SER A 542 79.87 7.70 -37.86
N ALA A 543 79.61 8.15 -36.62
CA ALA A 543 80.54 8.96 -35.83
C ALA A 543 81.41 8.08 -34.91
N SER A 544 82.74 8.10 -35.09
CA SER A 544 83.68 7.27 -34.31
C SER A 544 83.86 7.76 -32.87
N PRO A 545 83.83 6.88 -31.84
CA PRO A 545 83.98 7.28 -30.44
C PRO A 545 85.45 7.45 -30.03
N GLY A 546 85.81 8.61 -29.45
CA GLY A 546 87.11 8.86 -28.81
C GLY A 546 87.22 8.22 -27.41
N ASP A 547 88.39 7.65 -27.09
CA ASP A 547 88.72 6.95 -25.83
C ASP A 547 88.78 7.91 -24.62
N GLY A 548 87.76 7.88 -23.76
CA GLY A 548 87.56 8.80 -22.64
C GLY A 548 88.19 8.39 -21.29
N ARG A 549 89.38 7.80 -21.26
CA ARG A 549 90.04 7.38 -19.99
C ARG A 549 91.14 8.34 -19.56
N ARG A 550 91.06 8.84 -18.32
CA ARG A 550 91.98 9.84 -17.76
C ARG A 550 93.28 9.18 -17.27
N ARG A 551 94.38 9.47 -17.97
CA ARG A 551 95.77 9.16 -17.56
C ARG A 551 96.20 10.17 -16.50
N CYS A 552 96.79 9.69 -15.41
CA CYS A 552 97.18 10.51 -14.27
C CYS A 552 98.60 10.14 -13.80
N VAL A 553 99.20 11.00 -12.99
CA VAL A 553 100.50 10.78 -12.36
C VAL A 553 100.38 10.91 -10.85
N VAL A 554 101.08 10.09 -10.07
CA VAL A 554 101.21 10.26 -8.62
C VAL A 554 101.98 11.56 -8.36
N ALA A 555 101.40 12.44 -7.55
CA ALA A 555 101.92 13.76 -7.19
C ALA A 555 101.76 13.95 -5.67
N ASP A 556 102.39 13.07 -4.89
CA ASP A 556 102.35 13.10 -3.43
C ASP A 556 103.49 13.99 -2.91
N PRO A 557 103.19 15.15 -2.29
CA PRO A 557 104.22 16.09 -1.83
C PRO A 557 104.98 15.59 -0.58
N SER A 558 104.60 14.44 -0.02
CA SER A 558 105.28 13.86 1.15
C SER A 558 106.53 13.07 0.74
N PRO A 559 107.56 12.96 1.60
CA PRO A 559 108.73 12.11 1.35
C PRO A 559 108.39 10.61 1.44
N THR A 560 107.13 10.24 1.65
CA THR A 560 106.67 8.86 1.81
C THR A 560 105.91 8.40 0.56
N PRO A 561 106.18 7.19 0.04
CA PRO A 561 105.41 6.63 -1.07
C PRO A 561 103.89 6.58 -0.80
N LEU A 562 103.08 6.87 -1.83
CA LEU A 562 101.62 6.87 -1.76
C LEU A 562 101.09 5.46 -1.50
N ASN A 563 100.36 5.29 -0.41
CA ASN A 563 99.77 4.00 -0.04
C ASN A 563 98.66 3.57 -1.01
N VAL A 564 98.78 2.36 -1.52
CA VAL A 564 97.74 1.64 -2.28
C VAL A 564 97.01 0.70 -1.33
N ARG A 565 95.68 0.77 -1.28
CA ARG A 565 94.84 0.02 -0.34
C ARG A 565 93.88 -0.94 -1.04
N ALA A 566 93.55 -2.03 -0.37
CA ALA A 566 92.56 -2.99 -0.85
C ALA A 566 91.13 -2.39 -0.89
N SER A 567 90.84 -1.46 0.00
CA SER A 567 89.56 -0.74 0.10
C SER A 567 89.79 0.74 0.42
N PRO A 568 88.86 1.63 0.03
CA PRO A 568 88.97 3.06 0.33
C PRO A 568 88.82 3.33 1.84
N GLY A 569 89.49 4.37 2.33
CA GLY A 569 89.43 4.83 3.71
C GLY A 569 90.67 4.49 4.54
N ASN A 570 90.75 5.06 5.75
CA ASN A 570 91.93 4.90 6.62
C ASN A 570 92.03 3.47 7.22
N GLY A 571 90.91 2.73 7.27
CA GLY A 571 90.86 1.35 7.76
C GLY A 571 91.19 0.27 6.70
N GLY A 572 91.34 0.63 5.43
CA GLY A 572 91.69 -0.33 4.37
C GLY A 572 93.13 -0.81 4.50
N LYS A 573 93.38 -2.13 4.42
CA LYS A 573 94.73 -2.70 4.48
C LYS A 573 95.58 -2.13 3.33
N VAL A 574 96.78 -1.63 3.65
CA VAL A 574 97.78 -1.23 2.65
C VAL A 574 98.30 -2.50 1.97
N ILE A 575 98.17 -2.56 0.65
CA ILE A 575 98.57 -3.69 -0.20
C ILE A 575 99.80 -3.37 -1.07
N GLY A 576 100.21 -2.11 -1.11
CA GLY A 576 101.40 -1.67 -1.82
C GLY A 576 101.61 -0.16 -1.67
N THR A 577 102.64 0.35 -2.34
CA THR A 577 102.97 1.77 -2.37
C THR A 577 103.37 2.19 -3.78
N LEU A 578 103.14 3.46 -4.12
CA LEU A 578 103.55 4.08 -5.38
C LEU A 578 104.48 5.25 -5.11
N ASN A 579 105.55 5.34 -5.88
CA ASN A 579 106.45 6.46 -5.81
C ASN A 579 105.84 7.68 -6.50
N ASP A 580 106.30 8.87 -6.10
CA ASP A 580 105.99 10.10 -6.80
C ASP A 580 106.42 10.01 -8.28
N GLY A 581 105.62 10.58 -9.18
CA GLY A 581 105.83 10.48 -10.62
C GLY A 581 105.33 9.18 -11.29
N HIS A 582 104.80 8.21 -10.53
CA HIS A 582 104.29 6.96 -11.12
C HIS A 582 103.03 7.22 -11.97
N VAL A 583 102.99 6.73 -13.21
CA VAL A 583 101.85 6.91 -14.11
C VAL A 583 100.77 5.87 -13.80
N VAL A 584 99.54 6.33 -13.60
CA VAL A 584 98.38 5.51 -13.30
C VAL A 584 97.19 5.88 -14.19
N PHE A 585 96.30 4.93 -14.40
CA PHE A 585 95.02 5.15 -15.08
C PHE A 585 93.90 5.00 -14.07
N VAL A 586 93.02 5.99 -13.97
CA VAL A 586 91.84 5.91 -13.11
C VAL A 586 90.79 5.04 -13.78
N LEU A 587 90.45 3.93 -13.13
CA LEU A 587 89.42 3.01 -13.60
C LEU A 587 88.03 3.37 -13.05
N ARG A 588 87.99 3.81 -11.79
CA ARG A 588 86.76 4.22 -11.08
C ARG A 588 87.09 5.17 -9.93
N GLU A 589 86.15 6.06 -9.61
CA GLU A 589 86.21 6.96 -8.46
C GLU A 589 85.22 6.49 -7.40
N TYR A 590 85.55 6.68 -6.11
CA TYR A 590 84.68 6.29 -5.00
C TYR A 590 83.61 7.36 -4.75
N PRO A 591 82.31 7.00 -4.77
CA PRO A 591 81.22 7.97 -4.61
C PRO A 591 81.01 8.47 -3.16
N GLY A 592 81.60 7.81 -2.15
CA GLY A 592 81.33 8.09 -0.74
C GLY A 592 82.25 9.13 -0.11
N GLY A 593 81.95 10.43 -0.30
CA GLY A 593 82.37 11.57 0.52
C GLY A 593 83.87 11.91 0.64
N ARG A 594 84.77 10.93 0.73
CA ARG A 594 86.22 11.10 0.66
C ARG A 594 86.71 10.65 -0.73
N PRO A 595 87.51 11.45 -1.43
CA PRO A 595 87.84 11.17 -2.83
C PRO A 595 88.93 10.09 -2.92
N TRP A 596 88.52 8.87 -3.27
CA TRP A 596 89.42 7.74 -3.56
C TRP A 596 89.31 7.35 -5.03
N ALA A 597 90.42 6.92 -5.62
CA ALA A 597 90.47 6.44 -7.00
C ALA A 597 91.00 5.02 -7.04
N TYR A 598 90.37 4.15 -7.81
CA TYR A 598 90.91 2.84 -8.12
C TYR A 598 91.77 2.95 -9.37
N VAL A 599 93.03 2.56 -9.24
CA VAL A 599 94.04 2.80 -10.26
C VAL A 599 94.65 1.51 -10.79
N ALA A 600 95.08 1.57 -12.04
CA ALA A 600 95.89 0.56 -12.70
C ALA A 600 97.15 1.18 -13.28
N ASP A 601 98.22 0.40 -13.38
CA ASP A 601 99.41 0.75 -14.16
C ASP A 601 99.53 -0.16 -15.39
N THR A 602 100.50 0.16 -16.25
CA THR A 602 100.85 -0.61 -17.45
C THR A 602 102.29 -1.10 -17.41
N VAL A 603 102.86 -1.22 -16.20
CA VAL A 603 104.24 -1.68 -16.01
C VAL A 603 104.30 -3.17 -16.37
N GLY A 604 105.15 -3.54 -17.34
CA GLY A 604 105.29 -4.92 -17.83
C GLY A 604 104.46 -5.24 -19.09
N GLY A 605 103.96 -4.24 -19.82
CA GLY A 605 103.30 -4.42 -21.12
C GLY A 605 101.84 -4.88 -21.06
N GLY A 606 101.32 -5.18 -19.86
CA GLY A 606 99.91 -5.46 -19.58
C GLY A 606 99.35 -4.52 -18.52
N ARG A 607 98.03 -4.29 -18.55
CA ARG A 607 97.34 -3.49 -17.53
C ARG A 607 97.22 -4.30 -16.24
N ARG A 608 97.77 -3.77 -15.14
CA ARG A 608 97.68 -4.39 -13.81
C ARG A 608 96.92 -3.47 -12.87
N GLU A 609 95.83 -3.98 -12.30
CA GLU A 609 95.09 -3.26 -11.26
C GLU A 609 95.90 -3.22 -9.97
N LEU A 610 96.07 -2.01 -9.41
CA LEU A 610 96.93 -1.80 -8.25
C LEU A 610 96.11 -1.74 -6.96
N GLY A 611 94.99 -1.02 -6.97
CA GLY A 611 94.15 -0.83 -5.78
C GLY A 611 93.62 0.60 -5.66
N TRP A 612 93.16 0.95 -4.46
CA TRP A 612 92.64 2.28 -4.13
C TRP A 612 93.74 3.21 -3.64
N VAL A 613 93.81 4.41 -4.22
CA VAL A 613 94.67 5.52 -3.78
C VAL A 613 93.83 6.73 -3.43
N TYR A 614 94.36 7.61 -2.59
CA TYR A 614 93.69 8.86 -2.26
C TYR A 614 93.79 9.82 -3.45
N ARG A 615 92.65 10.17 -4.06
CA ARG A 615 92.56 10.89 -5.34
C ARG A 615 93.30 12.25 -5.37
N PRO A 616 93.39 13.02 -4.27
CA PRO A 616 94.15 14.27 -4.24
C PRO A 616 95.67 14.11 -4.47
N TYR A 617 96.21 12.91 -4.29
CA TYR A 617 97.62 12.61 -4.53
C TYR A 617 97.92 12.07 -5.93
N ILE A 618 96.92 12.11 -6.83
CA ILE A 618 97.13 11.85 -8.26
C ILE A 618 96.63 13.03 -9.10
N ARG A 619 97.37 13.37 -10.16
CA ARG A 619 97.06 14.46 -11.09
C ARG A 619 96.78 13.89 -12.47
N CYS A 620 95.52 13.99 -12.86
CA CYS A 620 95.05 13.85 -14.23
C CYS A 620 94.85 15.29 -14.73
#